data_AF-A0A5P8K3A2-F1
#
_entry.id   AF-A0A5P8K3A2-F1
#
_cell.length_a   1.000
_cell.length_b   1.000
_cell.length_c   1.000
_cell.angle_alpha   90.00
_cell.angle_beta   90.00
_cell.angle_gamma   90.00
#
_symmetry.space_group_name_H-M   'P 1'
#
loop_
_entity.id
_entity.type
_entity.pdbx_description
1 polymer ?
#
loop_
_entity_poly.entity_id
_entity_poly.type
_entity_poly.pdbx_seq_one_letter_code
_entity_poly.pdbx_strand_id
1 'polypeptide(L)'
;MMRLRIQCTALPRNALILTDTPRPDCRYCDGVGGIPHDYGNHYDGEYEGTDWEPCPCWTEWRIVLMSLPRRPRWLRRRDTGRDPWGPGGYSDEPPF
;
A
#
# COMPACT_ATOMS: atom_id res chain seq x y z
N MET A 1 13.02 5.54 -14.89
CA MET A 1 12.75 6.91 -14.41
C MET A 1 11.95 6.79 -13.14
N MET A 2 12.30 7.52 -12.08
CA MET A 2 11.64 7.40 -10.78
C MET A 2 10.23 8.01 -10.84
N ARG A 3 9.24 7.33 -10.27
CA ARG A 3 7.86 7.77 -10.13
C ARG A 3 7.59 8.13 -8.67
N LEU A 4 7.94 9.37 -8.34
CA LEU A 4 7.80 9.89 -6.99
C LEU A 4 6.32 10.07 -6.63
N ARG A 5 5.94 9.57 -5.45
CA ARG A 5 4.62 9.76 -4.83
C ARG A 5 4.78 10.16 -3.38
N ILE A 6 3.82 10.95 -2.90
CA ILE A 6 3.72 11.31 -1.49
C ILE A 6 2.95 10.21 -0.77
N GLN A 7 3.52 9.68 0.32
CA GLN A 7 2.89 8.68 1.17
C GLN A 7 2.98 9.09 2.65
N CYS A 8 2.05 8.58 3.46
CA CYS A 8 2.12 8.68 4.91
C CYS A 8 2.79 7.43 5.48
N THR A 9 3.83 7.58 6.28
CA THR A 9 4.38 6.47 7.07
C THR A 9 3.46 6.12 8.23
N ALA A 10 3.45 4.85 8.63
CA ALA A 10 2.58 4.37 9.71
C ALA A 10 3.24 4.41 11.10
N LEU A 11 4.57 4.27 11.21
CA LEU A 11 5.27 4.11 12.50
C LEU A 11 6.73 4.62 12.45
N PRO A 12 7.32 5.04 13.59
CA PRO A 12 6.73 5.25 14.92
C PRO A 12 5.99 6.59 15.09
N ARG A 13 6.18 7.53 14.15
CA ARG A 13 5.37 8.76 14.01
C ARG A 13 5.01 8.91 12.54
N ASN A 14 3.74 9.21 12.28
CA ASN A 14 3.30 9.45 10.92
C ASN A 14 4.09 10.63 10.34
N ALA A 15 4.64 10.45 9.16
CA ALA A 15 5.34 11.48 8.42
C ALA A 15 4.94 11.40 6.95
N LEU A 16 4.92 12.54 6.28
CA LEU A 16 4.84 12.58 4.83
C LEU A 16 6.23 12.30 4.27
N ILE A 17 6.31 11.28 3.43
CA ILE A 17 7.50 10.91 2.68
C ILE A 17 7.24 11.12 1.20
N LEU A 18 8.28 11.51 0.48
CA LEU A 18 8.34 11.37 -0.96
C LEU A 18 9.10 10.08 -1.24
N THR A 19 8.46 9.13 -1.90
CA THR A 19 9.05 7.82 -2.22
C THR A 19 8.88 7.54 -3.69
N ASP A 20 9.85 6.84 -4.26
CA ASP A 20 9.65 6.21 -5.56
C ASP A 20 8.63 5.06 -5.44
N THR A 21 7.92 4.76 -6.52
CA THR A 21 6.90 3.71 -6.55
C THR A 21 6.97 2.88 -7.83
N PRO A 22 6.64 1.59 -7.78
CA PRO A 22 6.58 0.73 -8.96
C PRO A 22 5.71 1.31 -10.07
N ARG A 23 6.13 1.06 -11.32
CA ARG A 23 5.28 1.39 -12.46
C ARG A 23 4.12 0.39 -12.50
N PRO A 24 2.85 0.84 -12.51
CA PRO A 24 1.68 -0.05 -12.42
C PRO A 24 1.63 -1.05 -13.57
N ASP A 25 1.98 -0.61 -14.79
CA ASP A 25 2.00 -1.48 -15.98
C ASP A 25 3.43 -1.95 -16.29
N CYS A 26 4.23 -2.24 -15.26
CA CYS A 26 5.56 -2.77 -15.47
C CYS A 26 5.49 -4.21 -16.00
N ARG A 27 5.99 -4.47 -17.20
CA ARG A 27 6.01 -5.82 -17.81
C ARG A 27 6.77 -6.89 -17.03
N TYR A 28 7.52 -6.52 -16.00
CA TYR A 28 8.31 -7.45 -15.19
C TYR A 28 7.66 -7.79 -13.86
N CYS A 29 7.00 -6.83 -13.23
CA CYS A 29 6.46 -7.00 -11.87
C CYS A 29 4.99 -6.61 -11.74
N ASP A 30 4.32 -6.23 -12.83
CA ASP A 30 2.90 -5.84 -12.88
C ASP A 30 2.46 -4.85 -11.78
N GLY A 31 3.37 -3.94 -11.43
CA GLY A 31 3.14 -2.91 -10.42
C GLY A 31 3.37 -3.34 -8.98
N VAL A 32 3.77 -4.59 -8.72
CA VAL A 32 4.10 -5.10 -7.37
C VAL A 32 5.41 -4.50 -6.87
N GLY A 33 6.40 -4.33 -7.75
CA GLY A 33 7.72 -3.81 -7.41
C GLY A 33 8.77 -4.88 -7.09
N GLY A 34 8.41 -6.16 -7.08
CA GLY A 34 9.33 -7.27 -6.95
C GLY A 34 8.97 -8.41 -7.89
N ILE A 35 9.93 -9.28 -8.13
CA ILE A 35 9.78 -10.52 -8.89
C ILE A 35 9.91 -11.66 -7.87
N PRO A 36 8.85 -12.45 -7.63
CA PRO A 36 8.93 -13.59 -6.73
C PRO A 36 9.64 -14.77 -7.40
N HIS A 37 10.51 -15.43 -6.65
CA HIS A 37 11.22 -16.64 -7.04
C HIS A 37 10.97 -17.71 -5.99
N ASP A 38 10.07 -18.65 -6.29
CA ASP A 38 9.81 -19.78 -5.42
C ASP A 38 10.98 -20.76 -5.47
N TYR A 39 11.39 -21.26 -4.30
CA TYR A 39 12.42 -22.28 -4.19
C TYR A 39 11.94 -23.45 -3.34
N GLY A 40 12.44 -24.62 -3.73
CA GLY A 40 12.19 -25.86 -3.03
C GLY A 40 13.38 -26.27 -2.17
N ASN A 41 13.10 -27.03 -1.12
CA ASN A 41 14.08 -27.68 -0.28
C ASN A 41 15.01 -28.55 -1.13
N HIS A 42 16.31 -28.42 -0.88
CA HIS A 42 17.35 -29.12 -1.62
C HIS A 42 17.24 -30.66 -1.56
N TYR A 43 16.58 -31.23 -0.54
CA TYR A 43 16.52 -32.68 -0.31
C TYR A 43 15.32 -33.38 -0.97
N ASP A 44 14.14 -32.77 -0.94
CA ASP A 44 12.88 -33.36 -1.41
C ASP A 44 12.21 -32.56 -2.55
N GLY A 45 12.68 -31.34 -2.82
CA GLY A 45 12.11 -30.43 -3.81
C GLY A 45 10.79 -29.79 -3.38
N GLU A 46 10.37 -29.99 -2.12
CA GLU A 46 9.14 -29.42 -1.58
C GLU A 46 9.28 -27.91 -1.39
N TYR A 47 8.18 -27.16 -1.54
CA TYR A 47 8.20 -25.70 -1.39
C TYR A 47 8.74 -25.29 -0.01
N GLU A 48 9.79 -24.47 -0.01
CA GLU A 48 10.44 -23.99 1.21
C GLU A 48 10.21 -22.49 1.41
N GLY A 49 10.13 -21.71 0.33
CA GLY A 49 9.85 -20.29 0.41
C GLY A 49 9.84 -19.57 -0.94
N THR A 50 9.70 -18.25 -0.85
CA THR A 50 9.77 -17.34 -1.99
C THR A 50 10.76 -16.24 -1.68
N ASP A 51 11.78 -16.12 -2.52
CA ASP A 51 12.67 -14.96 -2.53
C ASP A 51 12.09 -13.86 -3.40
N TRP A 52 12.38 -12.61 -3.05
CA TRP A 52 11.88 -11.44 -3.78
C TRP A 52 13.04 -10.63 -4.35
N GLU A 53 13.11 -10.57 -5.67
CA GLU A 53 14.07 -9.73 -6.38
C GLU A 53 13.46 -8.34 -6.66
N PRO A 54 14.13 -7.23 -6.31
CA PRO A 54 13.62 -5.90 -6.59
C PRO A 54 13.51 -5.63 -8.10
N CYS A 55 12.35 -5.13 -8.55
CA CYS A 55 12.16 -4.79 -9.96
C CYS A 55 12.92 -3.50 -10.32
N PRO A 56 13.69 -3.46 -11.42
CA PRO A 56 14.45 -2.27 -11.82
C PRO A 56 13.58 -1.09 -12.29
N CYS A 57 12.24 -1.24 -12.35
CA CYS A 57 11.36 -0.15 -12.75
C CYS A 57 11.20 0.96 -11.69
N TRP A 58 11.63 0.70 -10.45
CA TRP A 58 11.58 1.61 -9.32
C TRP A 58 12.75 1.33 -8.37
N THR A 59 12.87 2.12 -7.31
CA THR A 59 13.96 2.05 -6.33
C THR A 59 13.43 2.26 -4.91
N GLU A 60 14.18 1.83 -3.90
CA GLU A 60 13.83 2.07 -2.49
C GLU A 60 14.05 3.52 -2.00
N TRP A 61 14.31 4.43 -2.94
CA TRP A 61 14.57 5.82 -2.62
C TRP A 61 13.37 6.48 -1.97
N ARG A 62 13.63 7.17 -0.85
CA ARG A 62 12.64 7.90 -0.08
C ARG A 62 13.30 9.03 0.71
N ILE A 63 12.56 10.11 0.90
CA ILE A 63 12.93 11.22 1.77
C ILE A 63 11.74 11.66 2.62
N VAL A 64 12.00 12.00 3.89
CA VAL A 64 10.99 12.57 4.78
C VAL A 64 10.82 14.05 4.43
N LEU A 65 9.61 14.43 4.05
CA LEU A 65 9.26 15.83 3.78
C LEU A 65 8.89 16.56 5.07
N MET A 66 7.99 15.96 5.86
CA MET A 66 7.47 16.60 7.07
C MET A 66 6.91 15.55 8.04
N SER A 67 7.18 15.72 9.33
CA SER A 67 6.54 14.93 10.39
C SER A 67 5.10 15.39 10.62
N LEU A 68 4.14 14.48 10.65
CA LEU A 68 2.74 14.82 10.90
C LEU A 68 2.49 14.94 12.42
N PRO A 69 1.75 15.99 12.86
CA PRO A 69 1.38 16.14 14.26
C PRO A 69 0.48 14.97 14.70
N ARG A 70 0.63 14.53 15.95
CA ARG A 70 -0.24 13.49 16.53
C ARG A 70 -1.68 14.02 16.54
N ARG A 71 -2.60 13.33 15.87
CA ARG A 71 -4.03 13.67 15.92
C ARG A 71 -4.49 13.77 17.39
N PRO A 72 -4.95 14.95 17.85
CA PRO A 72 -5.51 15.13 19.18
C PRO A 72 -6.56 14.08 19.50
N ARG A 73 -6.58 13.56 20.73
CA ARG A 73 -7.52 12.49 21.13
C ARG A 73 -9.00 12.88 20.94
N TRP A 74 -9.33 14.16 20.99
CA TRP A 74 -10.69 14.66 20.79
C TRP A 74 -11.18 14.59 19.32
N LEU A 75 -10.26 14.56 18.35
CA LEU A 75 -10.56 14.28 16.93
C LEU A 75 -10.64 12.77 16.62
N ARG A 76 -10.40 11.89 17.60
CA ARG A 76 -10.61 10.44 17.47
C ARG A 76 -12.04 10.03 17.83
N ARG A 77 -12.99 10.98 17.96
CA ARG A 77 -14.40 10.66 18.21
C ARG A 77 -14.99 9.97 16.98
N ARG A 78 -15.14 8.65 17.13
CA ARG A 78 -16.26 7.83 16.70
C ARG A 78 -17.23 8.59 15.79
N ASP A 79 -17.02 8.42 14.50
CA ASP A 79 -18.04 8.75 13.53
C ASP A 79 -19.19 7.74 13.73
N THR A 80 -20.15 8.09 14.59
CA THR A 80 -21.50 7.53 14.50
C THR A 80 -22.34 8.39 13.54
N GLY A 81 -21.70 9.23 12.74
CA GLY A 81 -22.30 10.02 11.68
C GLY A 81 -22.79 9.10 10.59
N ARG A 82 -24.04 8.69 10.76
CA ARG A 82 -24.99 8.53 9.66
C ARG A 82 -24.64 9.57 8.60
N ASP A 83 -24.11 9.09 7.48
CA ASP A 83 -23.74 9.93 6.35
C ASP A 83 -24.97 10.77 5.95
N PRO A 84 -24.89 12.12 5.99
CA PRO A 84 -25.99 12.97 5.51
C PRO A 84 -26.33 12.75 4.03
N TRP A 85 -25.41 12.12 3.28
CA TRP A 85 -25.54 11.70 1.89
C TRP A 85 -25.53 10.17 1.74
N GLY A 86 -25.68 9.46 2.85
CA GLY A 86 -25.72 8.00 2.87
C GLY A 86 -26.88 7.50 2.03
N PRO A 87 -26.77 6.30 1.44
CA PRO A 87 -27.72 5.76 0.47
C PRO A 87 -29.05 5.35 1.12
N GLY A 88 -29.74 6.25 1.81
CA GLY A 88 -31.14 6.09 2.21
C GLY A 88 -32.12 6.21 1.04
N GLY A 89 -31.65 6.02 -0.19
CA GLY A 89 -32.42 6.16 -1.43
C GLY A 89 -32.26 4.99 -2.40
N TYR A 90 -31.50 3.95 -2.04
CA TYR A 90 -31.53 2.68 -2.79
C TYR A 90 -32.45 1.73 -2.04
N SER A 91 -33.47 1.25 -2.74
CA SER A 91 -34.35 0.19 -2.26
C SER A 91 -33.52 -1.05 -1.97
N ASP A 92 -33.80 -1.71 -0.85
CA ASP A 92 -33.26 -3.04 -0.52
C ASP A 92 -33.88 -4.15 -1.39
N GLU A 93 -34.76 -3.81 -2.34
CA GLU A 93 -35.34 -4.76 -3.29
C GLU A 93 -34.34 -5.02 -4.43
N PRO A 94 -33.83 -6.27 -4.59
CA PRO A 94 -32.92 -6.60 -5.69
C PRO A 94 -33.67 -6.51 -7.04
N PRO A 95 -33.06 -5.96 -8.10
CA PRO A 95 -33.64 -6.06 -9.42
C PRO A 95 -33.36 -7.47 -9.94
N PHE A 96 -34.36 -8.35 -9.78
CA PHE A 96 -34.56 -9.66 -10.44
C PHE A 96 -33.35 -10.59 -10.58
#